data_AF-A0A8T4S6H3-F1
#
_entry.id   AF-A0A8T4S6H3-F1
#
_cell.length_a   1.000
_cell.length_b   1.000
_cell.length_c   1.000
_cell.angle_alpha   90.00
_cell.angle_beta   90.00
_cell.angle_gamma   90.00
#
_symmetry.space_group_name_H-M   'P 1'
#
loop_
_entity.id
_entity.type
_entity.pdbx_description
1 polymer ?
#
loop_
_entity_poly.entity_id
_entity_poly.type
_entity_poly.pdbx_seq_one_letter_code
_entity_poly.pdbx_strand_id
1 'polypeptide(L)'
;MKMKICGIDEAGRGPLIGPLVMCGVLIGEKDEAKLKAIGVKDSKLLLPEKREELFEKIKDIVKGFELIEIQPEEIDNAVNGKGGLNLNRLEARKSAEIINALNPEKAIIDAPSNNIEVYKGYFSKFVKNKKIKLVFEHKADFNYPVVAAASVLAKVTRDRAIESIKKKIRKDFGSGYMSDPKTVKFLEENIGRYPELFRKSWMPYMEMKGKKLQSKLDDFSKFIETAEEGNKSLKEKLKKLEEFGYRFIEAKTEHEELRMKGACTITLYKTGKLLIQGPEENRKVLERMLK
;
A
#
# COMPACT_ATOMS: atom_id res chain seq x y z
N MET A 1 -32.99 -21.57 -16.62
CA MET A 1 -32.69 -20.48 -15.66
C MET A 1 -31.84 -19.45 -16.38
N LYS A 2 -32.01 -18.15 -16.09
CA LYS A 2 -31.22 -17.09 -16.75
C LYS A 2 -29.84 -16.98 -16.12
N MET A 3 -28.85 -16.75 -16.97
CA MET A 3 -27.43 -16.75 -16.61
C MET A 3 -27.11 -15.67 -15.55
N LYS A 4 -26.38 -16.06 -14.50
CA LYS A 4 -25.81 -15.15 -13.49
C LYS A 4 -24.44 -14.62 -13.94
N ILE A 5 -24.29 -13.30 -13.96
CA ILE A 5 -23.09 -12.62 -14.42
C ILE A 5 -22.47 -11.86 -13.24
N CYS A 6 -21.18 -12.04 -13.02
CA CYS A 6 -20.39 -11.27 -12.07
C CYS A 6 -19.48 -10.27 -12.80
N GLY A 7 -19.45 -9.02 -12.34
CA GLY A 7 -18.46 -8.03 -12.74
C GLY A 7 -17.49 -7.75 -11.59
N ILE A 8 -16.20 -7.64 -11.86
CA ILE A 8 -15.16 -7.37 -10.85
C ILE A 8 -14.32 -6.18 -11.27
N ASP A 9 -14.14 -5.26 -10.33
CA ASP A 9 -13.28 -4.08 -10.47
C ASP A 9 -12.69 -3.71 -9.09
N GLU A 10 -11.72 -2.80 -9.09
CA GLU A 10 -11.04 -2.32 -7.89
C GLU A 10 -10.98 -0.78 -7.78
N ALA A 11 -10.73 -0.31 -6.57
CA ALA A 11 -10.45 1.09 -6.28
C ALA A 11 -9.26 1.23 -5.34
N GLY A 12 -8.38 2.18 -5.64
CA GLY A 12 -7.23 2.47 -4.79
C GLY A 12 -6.02 1.57 -5.04
N ARG A 13 -5.76 1.20 -6.29
CA ARG A 13 -4.55 0.43 -6.63
C ARG A 13 -3.26 1.24 -6.50
N GLY A 14 -3.26 2.50 -6.95
CA GLY A 14 -2.09 3.39 -6.95
C GLY A 14 -1.73 4.21 -5.69
N PRO A 15 -2.68 4.65 -4.83
CA PRO A 15 -2.38 5.58 -3.73
C PRO A 15 -1.40 5.00 -2.71
N LEU A 16 -0.66 5.90 -2.06
CA LEU A 16 0.30 5.58 -1.01
C LEU A 16 -0.38 5.24 0.32
N ILE A 17 -1.52 5.88 0.60
CA ILE A 17 -2.22 5.77 1.88
C ILE A 17 -3.53 4.99 1.72
N GLY A 18 -3.77 4.10 2.68
CA GLY A 18 -5.04 3.38 2.83
C GLY A 18 -5.17 2.13 1.96
N PRO A 19 -6.33 1.46 2.03
CA PRO A 19 -6.53 0.15 1.43
C PRO A 19 -6.71 0.19 -0.08
N LEU A 20 -6.48 -0.96 -0.71
CA LEU A 20 -7.01 -1.31 -2.03
C LEU A 20 -8.34 -2.03 -1.80
N VAL A 21 -9.42 -1.60 -2.43
CA VAL A 21 -10.74 -2.23 -2.30
C VAL A 21 -11.09 -2.92 -3.60
N MET A 22 -11.39 -4.21 -3.56
CA MET A 22 -11.90 -4.97 -4.70
C MET A 22 -13.37 -5.30 -4.48
N CYS A 23 -14.18 -5.23 -5.53
CA CYS A 23 -15.59 -5.57 -5.47
C CYS A 23 -15.97 -6.54 -6.58
N GLY A 24 -16.80 -7.53 -6.26
CA GLY A 24 -17.58 -8.27 -7.24
C GLY A 24 -19.06 -7.97 -7.10
N VAL A 25 -19.75 -7.78 -8.22
CA VAL A 25 -21.20 -7.57 -8.28
C VAL A 25 -21.85 -8.66 -9.11
N LEU A 26 -22.84 -9.34 -8.55
CA LEU A 26 -23.61 -10.42 -9.19
C LEU A 26 -24.98 -9.91 -9.64
N ILE A 27 -25.31 -10.11 -10.91
CA ILE A 27 -26.62 -9.81 -11.48
C ILE A 27 -27.20 -10.98 -12.25
N GLY A 28 -28.52 -10.98 -12.44
CA GLY A 28 -29.13 -11.74 -13.52
C GLY A 28 -28.97 -10.99 -14.84
N GLU A 29 -28.86 -11.71 -15.96
CA GLU A 29 -28.73 -11.12 -17.30
C GLU A 29 -29.78 -10.03 -17.61
N LYS A 30 -31.03 -10.17 -17.13
CA LYS A 30 -32.10 -9.17 -17.31
C LYS A 30 -31.87 -7.87 -16.53
N ASP A 31 -31.12 -7.91 -15.43
CA ASP A 31 -30.90 -6.75 -14.56
C ASP A 31 -29.81 -5.82 -15.11
N GLU A 32 -29.08 -6.22 -16.15
CA GLU A 32 -28.09 -5.36 -16.82
C GLU A 32 -28.72 -4.08 -17.38
N ALA A 33 -29.93 -4.17 -17.94
CA ALA A 33 -30.67 -3.01 -18.44
C ALA A 33 -31.03 -2.02 -17.32
N LYS A 34 -31.30 -2.52 -16.11
CA LYS A 34 -31.58 -1.67 -14.93
C LYS A 34 -30.33 -0.90 -14.50
N LEU A 35 -29.17 -1.56 -14.47
CA LEU A 35 -27.90 -0.88 -14.17
C LEU A 35 -27.56 0.20 -15.21
N LYS A 36 -27.85 -0.03 -16.49
CA LYS A 36 -27.72 1.00 -17.54
C LYS A 36 -28.66 2.18 -17.28
N ALA A 37 -29.92 1.90 -16.97
CA ALA A 37 -30.95 2.93 -16.77
C ALA A 37 -30.65 3.89 -15.61
N ILE A 38 -29.96 3.42 -14.56
CA ILE A 38 -29.54 4.28 -13.44
C ILE A 38 -28.21 5.02 -13.68
N GLY A 39 -27.57 4.86 -14.85
CA GLY A 39 -26.39 5.66 -15.24
C GLY A 39 -25.06 5.22 -14.62
N VAL A 40 -24.89 3.93 -14.33
CA VAL A 40 -23.68 3.42 -13.63
C VAL A 40 -22.38 3.61 -14.43
N LYS A 41 -22.46 3.64 -15.77
CA LYS A 41 -21.28 3.78 -16.65
C LYS A 41 -20.61 5.16 -16.56
N ASP A 42 -21.35 6.20 -16.23
CA ASP A 42 -20.82 7.57 -16.18
C ASP A 42 -20.07 7.86 -14.88
N SER A 43 -20.00 6.88 -13.96
CA SER A 43 -19.51 7.03 -12.58
C SER A 43 -18.08 7.52 -12.41
N LYS A 44 -17.21 7.34 -13.41
CA LYS A 44 -15.84 7.88 -13.38
C LYS A 44 -15.82 9.41 -13.46
N LEU A 45 -16.84 10.04 -14.04
CA LEU A 45 -17.02 11.49 -14.11
C LEU A 45 -17.93 12.03 -13.00
N LEU A 46 -18.51 11.15 -12.18
CA LEU A 46 -19.46 11.55 -11.15
C LEU A 46 -18.78 12.07 -9.88
N LEU A 47 -19.40 13.12 -9.33
CA LEU A 47 -19.08 13.67 -8.03
C LEU A 47 -19.29 12.62 -6.92
N PRO A 48 -18.57 12.73 -5.78
CA PRO A 48 -18.69 11.80 -4.66
C PRO A 48 -20.14 11.58 -4.19
N GLU A 49 -20.94 12.65 -4.07
CA GLU A 49 -22.33 12.57 -3.61
C GLU A 49 -23.17 11.72 -4.56
N LYS A 50 -22.94 11.86 -5.86
CA LYS A 50 -23.68 11.07 -6.86
C LYS A 50 -23.28 9.60 -6.84
N ARG A 51 -22.00 9.29 -6.54
CA ARG A 51 -21.56 7.90 -6.35
C ARG A 51 -22.19 7.27 -5.11
N GLU A 52 -22.36 8.03 -4.03
CA GLU A 52 -23.05 7.59 -2.83
C GLU A 52 -24.53 7.24 -3.11
N GLU A 53 -25.25 8.09 -3.87
CA GLU A 53 -26.61 7.74 -4.33
C GLU A 53 -26.65 6.48 -5.19
N LEU A 54 -25.70 6.34 -6.12
CA LEU A 54 -25.61 5.15 -6.98
C LEU A 54 -25.29 3.89 -6.19
N PHE A 55 -24.47 3.99 -5.14
CA PHE A 55 -24.12 2.86 -4.29
C PHE A 55 -25.36 2.17 -3.74
N GLU A 56 -26.30 2.95 -3.19
CA GLU A 56 -27.55 2.38 -2.66
C GLU A 56 -28.46 1.85 -3.78
N LYS A 57 -28.61 2.57 -4.89
CA LYS A 57 -29.41 2.10 -6.04
C LYS A 57 -28.87 0.81 -6.66
N ILE A 58 -27.55 0.64 -6.71
CA ILE A 58 -26.91 -0.59 -7.20
C ILE A 58 -27.27 -1.75 -6.28
N LYS A 59 -27.18 -1.55 -4.95
CA LYS A 59 -27.51 -2.60 -3.96
C LYS A 59 -28.93 -3.13 -4.11
N ASP A 60 -29.88 -2.26 -4.48
CA ASP A 60 -31.28 -2.65 -4.70
C ASP A 60 -31.49 -3.49 -5.98
N ILE A 61 -30.59 -3.37 -6.97
CA ILE A 61 -30.70 -4.06 -8.27
C ILE A 61 -29.99 -5.42 -8.26
N VAL A 62 -28.84 -5.50 -7.58
CA VAL A 62 -27.93 -6.64 -7.68
C VAL A 62 -28.46 -7.85 -6.89
N LYS A 63 -28.06 -9.06 -7.31
CA LYS A 63 -28.40 -10.31 -6.61
C LYS A 63 -27.47 -10.61 -5.45
N GLY A 64 -26.32 -9.95 -5.42
CA GLY A 64 -25.30 -10.07 -4.39
C GLY A 64 -24.07 -9.27 -4.79
N PHE A 65 -23.23 -8.95 -3.81
CA PHE A 65 -21.92 -8.36 -4.05
C PHE A 65 -20.96 -8.83 -2.96
N GLU A 66 -19.68 -8.82 -3.27
CA GLU A 66 -18.59 -9.15 -2.34
C GLU A 66 -17.61 -7.98 -2.34
N LEU A 67 -17.22 -7.50 -1.16
CA LEU A 67 -16.26 -6.41 -0.99
C LEU A 67 -15.07 -6.92 -0.18
N ILE A 68 -13.87 -6.75 -0.73
CA ILE A 68 -12.63 -7.12 -0.05
C ILE A 68 -11.77 -5.87 0.09
N GLU A 69 -11.51 -5.46 1.33
CA GLU A 69 -10.53 -4.44 1.66
C GLU A 69 -9.17 -5.07 1.93
N ILE A 70 -8.18 -4.71 1.12
CA ILE A 70 -6.80 -5.16 1.21
C ILE A 70 -5.98 -4.05 1.89
N GLN A 71 -5.59 -4.29 3.14
CA GLN A 71 -4.89 -3.30 3.96
C GLN A 71 -3.44 -3.09 3.49
N PRO A 72 -2.82 -1.91 3.77
CA PRO A 72 -1.44 -1.62 3.37
C PRO A 72 -0.43 -2.69 3.76
N GLU A 73 -0.59 -3.32 4.92
CA GLU A 73 0.27 -4.43 5.37
C GLU A 73 0.16 -5.67 4.48
N GLU A 74 -1.04 -6.07 4.07
CA GLU A 74 -1.23 -7.22 3.16
C GLU A 74 -0.63 -6.91 1.78
N ILE A 75 -0.79 -5.67 1.31
CA ILE A 75 -0.17 -5.18 0.08
C ILE A 75 1.36 -5.26 0.18
N ASP A 76 1.95 -4.70 1.24
CA ASP A 76 3.39 -4.68 1.46
C ASP A 76 3.96 -6.09 1.57
N ASN A 77 3.28 -6.99 2.27
CA ASN A 77 3.69 -8.39 2.40
C ASN A 77 3.62 -9.12 1.06
N ALA A 78 2.65 -8.80 0.21
CA ALA A 78 2.57 -9.36 -1.13
C ALA A 78 3.71 -8.84 -2.00
N VAL A 79 3.99 -7.53 -2.01
CA VAL A 79 4.99 -6.91 -2.91
C VAL A 79 6.44 -7.19 -2.46
N ASN A 80 6.72 -7.15 -1.16
CA ASN A 80 8.07 -7.35 -0.61
C ASN A 80 8.36 -8.80 -0.19
N GLY A 81 7.35 -9.68 -0.23
CA GLY A 81 7.47 -11.05 0.27
C GLY A 81 8.48 -11.87 -0.52
N LYS A 82 9.25 -12.71 0.19
CA LYS A 82 10.28 -13.62 -0.37
C LYS A 82 9.77 -14.71 -1.34
N GLY A 83 8.50 -14.65 -1.75
CA GLY A 83 7.83 -15.64 -2.60
C GLY A 83 7.44 -15.15 -4.00
N GLY A 84 7.93 -13.97 -4.42
CA GLY A 84 7.62 -13.41 -5.76
C GLY A 84 6.14 -13.13 -5.97
N LEU A 85 5.39 -12.87 -4.90
CA LEU A 85 4.07 -12.28 -5.02
C LEU A 85 4.27 -10.85 -5.52
N ASN A 86 3.40 -10.42 -6.43
CA ASN A 86 3.31 -9.05 -6.88
C ASN A 86 1.84 -8.62 -6.71
N LEU A 87 1.58 -7.32 -6.84
CA LEU A 87 0.23 -6.80 -6.66
C LEU A 87 -0.80 -7.51 -7.56
N ASN A 88 -0.44 -7.80 -8.81
CA ASN A 88 -1.29 -8.52 -9.76
C ASN A 88 -1.67 -9.93 -9.27
N ARG A 89 -0.74 -10.67 -8.65
CA ARG A 89 -1.01 -12.00 -8.11
C ARG A 89 -1.89 -11.95 -6.85
N LEU A 90 -1.73 -10.91 -6.03
CA LEU A 90 -2.64 -10.64 -4.92
C LEU A 90 -4.06 -10.34 -5.41
N GLU A 91 -4.19 -9.43 -6.37
CA GLU A 91 -5.47 -9.05 -7.00
C GLU A 91 -6.14 -10.26 -7.66
N ALA A 92 -5.38 -11.11 -8.35
CA ALA A 92 -5.90 -12.35 -8.96
C ALA A 92 -6.45 -13.33 -7.90
N ARG A 93 -5.77 -13.46 -6.76
CA ARG A 93 -6.25 -14.29 -5.64
C ARG A 93 -7.56 -13.74 -5.06
N LYS A 94 -7.61 -12.43 -4.80
CA LYS A 94 -8.81 -11.77 -4.25
C LYS A 94 -9.99 -11.79 -5.23
N SER A 95 -9.73 -11.62 -6.53
CA SER A 95 -10.74 -11.80 -7.58
C SER A 95 -11.32 -13.23 -7.57
N ALA A 96 -10.47 -14.24 -7.34
CA ALA A 96 -10.93 -15.62 -7.23
C ALA A 96 -11.72 -15.87 -5.93
N GLU A 97 -11.35 -15.25 -4.80
CA GLU A 97 -12.13 -15.26 -3.55
C GLU A 97 -13.54 -14.71 -3.78
N ILE A 98 -13.65 -13.56 -4.45
CA ILE A 98 -14.93 -12.95 -4.86
C ILE A 98 -15.76 -13.90 -5.71
N ILE A 99 -15.16 -14.54 -6.72
CA ILE A 99 -15.87 -15.46 -7.62
C ILE A 99 -16.31 -16.73 -6.90
N ASN A 100 -15.49 -17.23 -5.98
CA ASN A 100 -15.83 -18.40 -5.18
C ASN A 100 -17.00 -18.10 -4.22
N ALA A 101 -17.08 -16.87 -3.69
CA ALA A 101 -18.18 -16.44 -2.82
C ALA A 101 -19.50 -16.26 -3.60
N LEU A 102 -19.44 -15.58 -4.75
CA LEU A 102 -20.64 -15.24 -5.54
C LEU A 102 -21.12 -16.36 -6.46
N ASN A 103 -20.25 -17.33 -6.78
CA ASN A 103 -20.51 -18.50 -7.63
C ASN A 103 -21.31 -18.19 -8.92
N PRO A 104 -20.80 -17.31 -9.80
CA PRO A 104 -21.48 -16.95 -11.05
C PRO A 104 -21.34 -18.02 -12.14
N GLU A 105 -22.14 -17.92 -13.19
CA GLU A 105 -21.96 -18.73 -14.42
C GLU A 105 -21.00 -18.05 -15.41
N LYS A 106 -20.98 -16.71 -15.41
CA LYS A 106 -20.02 -15.89 -16.16
C LYS A 106 -19.40 -14.83 -15.26
N ALA A 107 -18.10 -14.62 -15.34
CA ALA A 107 -17.42 -13.52 -14.67
C ALA A 107 -16.66 -12.65 -15.67
N ILE A 108 -16.74 -11.34 -15.49
CA ILE A 108 -16.07 -10.31 -16.28
C ILE A 108 -15.19 -9.53 -15.32
N ILE A 109 -13.89 -9.53 -15.54
CA ILE A 109 -12.89 -8.96 -14.64
C ILE A 109 -12.17 -7.82 -15.35
N ASP A 110 -12.15 -6.62 -14.75
CA ASP A 110 -11.24 -5.56 -15.18
C ASP A 110 -9.81 -5.97 -14.81
N ALA A 111 -8.97 -6.18 -15.82
CA ALA A 111 -7.64 -6.72 -15.61
C ALA A 111 -6.62 -5.59 -15.38
N PRO A 112 -5.93 -5.55 -14.22
CA PRO A 112 -4.98 -4.48 -13.91
C PRO A 112 -3.60 -4.66 -14.58
N SER A 113 -3.41 -5.74 -15.36
CA SER A 113 -2.11 -6.20 -15.87
C SER A 113 -2.03 -6.20 -17.38
N ASN A 114 -1.07 -5.46 -17.97
CA ASN A 114 -0.80 -5.46 -19.42
C ASN A 114 -0.60 -6.87 -20.02
N ASN A 115 -0.21 -7.86 -19.20
CA ASN A 115 -0.21 -9.26 -19.59
C ASN A 115 -1.40 -9.98 -18.95
N ILE A 116 -2.50 -10.07 -19.69
CA ILE A 116 -3.74 -10.72 -19.26
C ILE A 116 -3.52 -12.23 -19.05
N GLU A 117 -2.69 -12.89 -19.85
CA GLU A 117 -2.50 -14.34 -19.75
C GLU A 117 -1.77 -14.76 -18.48
N VAL A 118 -0.77 -13.98 -18.06
CA VAL A 118 -0.12 -14.20 -16.76
C VAL A 118 -1.11 -14.02 -15.61
N TYR A 119 -1.95 -12.98 -15.68
CA TYR A 119 -2.99 -12.73 -14.67
C TYR A 119 -4.01 -13.87 -14.59
N LYS A 120 -4.49 -14.35 -15.75
CA LYS A 120 -5.34 -15.55 -15.86
C LYS A 120 -4.69 -16.78 -15.23
N GLY A 121 -3.39 -16.96 -15.45
CA GLY A 121 -2.60 -18.05 -14.87
C GLY A 121 -2.55 -18.01 -13.34
N TYR A 122 -2.42 -16.82 -12.73
CA TYR A 122 -2.52 -16.67 -11.28
C TYR A 122 -3.94 -16.94 -10.78
N PHE A 123 -4.93 -16.34 -11.42
CA PHE A 123 -6.33 -16.44 -11.04
C PHE A 123 -6.84 -17.89 -11.07
N SER A 124 -6.51 -18.62 -12.12
CA SER A 124 -7.00 -19.99 -12.35
C SER A 124 -6.55 -20.97 -11.26
N LYS A 125 -5.49 -20.66 -10.50
CA LYS A 125 -5.03 -21.48 -9.37
C LYS A 125 -5.99 -21.43 -8.18
N PHE A 126 -6.77 -20.36 -8.04
CA PHE A 126 -7.57 -20.10 -6.84
C PHE A 126 -9.09 -20.26 -7.05
N VAL A 127 -9.57 -20.26 -8.29
CA VAL A 127 -11.00 -20.51 -8.57
C VAL A 127 -11.36 -21.97 -8.38
N LYS A 128 -12.41 -22.24 -7.61
CA LYS A 128 -12.92 -23.59 -7.33
C LYS A 128 -13.74 -24.14 -8.49
N ASN A 129 -14.69 -23.35 -9.02
CA ASN A 129 -15.56 -23.77 -10.12
C ASN A 129 -14.90 -23.51 -11.48
N LYS A 130 -14.44 -24.57 -12.15
CA LYS A 130 -13.77 -24.48 -13.46
C LYS A 130 -14.73 -24.33 -14.65
N LYS A 131 -16.04 -24.41 -14.44
CA LYS A 131 -17.05 -24.29 -15.52
C LYS A 131 -17.47 -22.85 -15.78
N ILE A 132 -16.99 -21.89 -14.98
CA ILE A 132 -17.33 -20.48 -15.11
C ILE A 132 -16.77 -19.94 -16.43
N LYS A 133 -17.59 -19.22 -17.20
CA LYS A 133 -17.12 -18.47 -18.36
C LYS A 133 -16.39 -17.21 -17.89
N LEU A 134 -15.09 -17.14 -18.12
CA LEU A 134 -14.26 -16.02 -17.69
C LEU A 134 -13.96 -15.07 -18.86
N VAL A 135 -14.10 -13.78 -18.62
CA VAL A 135 -13.71 -12.70 -19.52
C VAL A 135 -12.78 -11.77 -18.77
N PHE A 136 -11.60 -11.53 -19.32
CA PHE A 136 -10.62 -10.59 -18.79
C PHE A 136 -10.39 -9.53 -19.84
N GLU A 137 -10.59 -8.27 -19.47
CA GLU A 137 -10.46 -7.15 -20.39
C GLU A 137 -9.91 -5.95 -19.63
N HIS A 138 -9.16 -5.09 -20.31
CA HIS A 138 -8.80 -3.80 -19.75
C HIS A 138 -9.97 -2.84 -19.83
N LYS A 139 -10.17 -2.03 -18.80
CA LYS A 139 -11.21 -0.99 -18.81
C LYS A 139 -12.60 -1.61 -19.01
N ALA A 140 -12.80 -2.79 -18.44
CA ALA A 140 -14.01 -3.58 -18.61
C ALA A 140 -15.24 -2.82 -18.07
N ASP A 141 -15.05 -1.93 -17.10
CA ASP A 141 -16.10 -1.07 -16.56
C ASP A 141 -16.74 -0.15 -17.63
N PHE A 142 -15.98 0.32 -18.61
CA PHE A 142 -16.54 1.13 -19.71
C PHE A 142 -17.49 0.32 -20.60
N ASN A 143 -17.22 -0.97 -20.76
CA ASN A 143 -17.95 -1.84 -21.68
C ASN A 143 -19.11 -2.56 -20.99
N TYR A 144 -18.95 -2.92 -19.71
CA TYR A 144 -19.88 -3.77 -18.98
C TYR A 144 -20.48 -3.06 -17.75
N PRO A 145 -21.80 -2.80 -17.71
CA PRO A 145 -22.45 -2.13 -16.58
C PRO A 145 -22.27 -2.84 -15.24
N VAL A 146 -22.17 -4.18 -15.26
CA VAL A 146 -21.92 -4.96 -14.04
C VAL A 146 -20.54 -4.69 -13.46
N VAL A 147 -19.54 -4.48 -14.31
CA VAL A 147 -18.18 -4.10 -13.88
C VAL A 147 -18.17 -2.65 -13.41
N ALA A 148 -18.85 -1.74 -14.13
CA ALA A 148 -19.02 -0.37 -13.67
C ALA A 148 -19.73 -0.29 -12.30
N ALA A 149 -20.69 -1.17 -12.03
CA ALA A 149 -21.35 -1.25 -10.73
C ALA A 149 -20.35 -1.66 -9.63
N ALA A 150 -19.52 -2.67 -9.90
CA ALA A 150 -18.43 -3.07 -9.00
C ALA A 150 -17.45 -1.91 -8.76
N SER A 151 -17.11 -1.14 -9.80
CA SER A 151 -16.27 0.07 -9.71
C SER A 151 -16.83 1.09 -8.72
N VAL A 152 -18.13 1.39 -8.83
CA VAL A 152 -18.83 2.33 -7.93
C VAL A 152 -18.76 1.82 -6.49
N LEU A 153 -19.13 0.56 -6.26
CA LEU A 153 -19.12 -0.02 -4.92
C LEU A 153 -17.71 -0.03 -4.30
N ALA A 154 -16.69 -0.41 -5.07
CA ALA A 154 -15.30 -0.37 -4.62
C ALA A 154 -14.84 1.06 -4.28
N LYS A 155 -15.15 2.03 -5.15
CA LYS A 155 -14.72 3.42 -4.98
C LYS A 155 -15.36 4.11 -3.79
N VAL A 156 -16.67 3.96 -3.62
CA VAL A 156 -17.38 4.51 -2.46
C VAL A 156 -16.87 3.88 -1.16
N THR A 157 -16.68 2.55 -1.15
CA THR A 157 -16.13 1.85 0.02
C THR A 157 -14.73 2.36 0.37
N ARG A 158 -13.86 2.54 -0.65
CA ARG A 158 -12.53 3.12 -0.42
C ARG A 158 -12.62 4.55 0.11
N ASP A 159 -13.44 5.40 -0.51
CA ASP A 159 -13.57 6.80 -0.11
C ASP A 159 -14.04 6.89 1.36
N ARG A 160 -15.02 6.06 1.76
CA ARG A 160 -15.45 5.90 3.16
C ARG A 160 -14.32 5.42 4.08
N ALA A 161 -13.50 4.47 3.65
CA ALA A 161 -12.35 3.98 4.42
C ALA A 161 -11.30 5.10 4.63
N ILE A 162 -11.00 5.90 3.61
CA ILE A 162 -10.09 7.05 3.70
C ILE A 162 -10.63 8.10 4.68
N GLU A 163 -11.91 8.44 4.60
CA GLU A 163 -12.54 9.40 5.53
C GLU A 163 -12.57 8.87 6.97
N SER A 164 -12.79 7.56 7.17
CA SER A 164 -12.68 6.91 8.48
C SER A 164 -11.27 7.05 9.06
N ILE A 165 -10.22 6.82 8.26
CA ILE A 165 -8.84 7.01 8.69
C ILE A 165 -8.59 8.47 9.10
N LYS A 166 -9.01 9.45 8.28
CA LYS A 166 -8.85 10.88 8.59
C LYS A 166 -9.49 11.26 9.92
N LYS A 167 -10.72 10.78 10.17
CA LYS A 167 -11.42 10.98 11.45
C LYS A 167 -10.67 10.35 12.61
N LYS A 168 -10.17 9.12 12.45
CA LYS A 168 -9.43 8.38 13.49
C LYS A 168 -8.16 9.11 13.91
N ILE A 169 -7.38 9.62 12.95
CA ILE A 169 -6.13 10.34 13.24
C ILE A 169 -6.31 11.85 13.44
N ARG A 170 -7.52 12.37 13.21
CA ARG A 170 -7.88 13.80 13.26
C ARG A 170 -6.98 14.67 12.38
N LYS A 171 -6.67 14.20 11.17
CA LYS A 171 -5.85 14.91 10.18
C LYS A 171 -6.37 14.66 8.76
N ASP A 172 -6.39 15.71 7.95
CA ASP A 172 -6.64 15.59 6.51
C ASP A 172 -5.33 15.40 5.76
N PHE A 173 -5.10 14.19 5.25
CA PHE A 173 -3.95 13.85 4.41
C PHE A 173 -4.28 13.92 2.91
N GLY A 174 -5.44 14.47 2.52
CA GLY A 174 -5.89 14.50 1.13
C GLY A 174 -6.40 13.14 0.64
N SER A 175 -6.14 12.84 -0.62
CA SER A 175 -6.65 11.67 -1.35
C SER A 175 -5.88 10.37 -1.08
N GLY A 176 -4.66 10.48 -0.54
CA GLY A 176 -3.71 9.39 -0.40
C GLY A 176 -2.86 9.12 -1.64
N TYR A 177 -3.05 9.85 -2.74
CA TYR A 177 -2.21 9.78 -3.94
C TYR A 177 -1.06 10.78 -3.90
N MET A 178 0.09 10.43 -4.45
CA MET A 178 1.25 11.35 -4.52
C MET A 178 1.05 12.53 -5.48
N SER A 179 -0.01 12.51 -6.31
CA SER A 179 -0.43 13.68 -7.10
C SER A 179 -1.14 14.74 -6.27
N ASP A 180 -1.53 14.44 -5.03
CA ASP A 180 -2.19 15.37 -4.12
C ASP A 180 -1.15 16.03 -3.20
N PRO A 181 -0.95 17.36 -3.27
CA PRO A 181 0.01 18.08 -2.43
C PRO A 181 -0.21 17.86 -0.92
N LYS A 182 -1.46 17.66 -0.46
CA LYS A 182 -1.74 17.37 0.95
C LYS A 182 -1.19 16.02 1.37
N THR A 183 -1.25 15.02 0.49
CA THR A 183 -0.69 13.69 0.74
C THR A 183 0.83 13.73 0.81
N VAL A 184 1.48 14.48 -0.10
CA VAL A 184 2.95 14.66 -0.10
C VAL A 184 3.40 15.28 1.23
N LYS A 185 2.80 16.41 1.61
CA LYS A 185 3.11 17.09 2.88
C LYS A 185 2.84 16.19 4.10
N PHE A 186 1.74 15.46 4.08
CA PHE A 186 1.41 14.54 5.18
C PHE A 186 2.45 13.42 5.31
N LEU A 187 2.91 12.84 4.21
CA LEU A 187 4.00 11.84 4.22
C LEU A 187 5.28 12.45 4.83
N GLU A 188 5.70 13.62 4.36
CA GLU A 188 6.90 14.30 4.85
C GLU A 188 6.86 14.54 6.35
N GLU A 189 5.74 15.00 6.89
CA GLU A 189 5.60 15.31 8.31
C GLU A 189 5.41 14.06 9.19
N ASN A 190 4.80 12.99 8.67
CA ASN A 190 4.29 11.90 9.50
C ASN A 190 4.89 10.52 9.16
N ILE A 191 5.89 10.44 8.27
CA ILE A 191 6.63 9.22 8.03
C ILE A 191 7.22 8.68 9.34
N GLY A 192 6.77 7.49 9.73
CA GLY A 192 7.13 6.82 11.00
C GLY A 192 6.16 7.05 12.18
N ARG A 193 5.25 8.03 12.11
CA ARG A 193 4.23 8.26 13.16
C ARG A 193 2.98 7.41 12.98
N TYR A 194 2.57 7.20 11.72
CA TYR A 194 1.42 6.36 11.36
C TYR A 194 1.82 5.30 10.32
N PRO A 195 2.83 4.46 10.61
CA PRO A 195 3.41 3.55 9.63
C PRO A 195 2.39 2.57 9.02
N GLU A 196 1.33 2.21 9.74
CA GLU A 196 0.25 1.32 9.30
C GLU A 196 -0.64 1.91 8.21
N LEU A 197 -0.64 3.23 8.02
CA LEU A 197 -1.47 3.89 7.00
C LEU A 197 -0.82 3.84 5.62
N PHE A 198 0.51 3.73 5.56
CA PHE A 198 1.28 3.84 4.34
C PHE A 198 1.58 2.45 3.76
N ARG A 199 1.56 2.36 2.43
CA ARG A 199 2.12 1.24 1.66
C ARG A 199 3.63 1.44 1.55
N LYS A 200 4.38 0.76 2.39
CA LYS A 200 5.83 0.96 2.54
C LYS A 200 6.64 0.40 1.38
N SER A 201 6.05 -0.51 0.61
CA SER A 201 6.62 -1.07 -0.62
C SER A 201 6.55 -0.11 -1.82
N TRP A 202 5.84 1.02 -1.70
CA TRP A 202 5.73 1.99 -2.79
C TRP A 202 6.98 2.86 -2.84
N MET A 203 7.48 3.10 -4.05
CA MET A 203 8.72 3.86 -4.30
C MET A 203 8.75 5.23 -3.59
N PRO A 204 7.68 6.06 -3.62
CA PRO A 204 7.67 7.33 -2.90
C PRO A 204 7.91 7.20 -1.38
N TYR A 205 7.39 6.15 -0.73
CA TYR A 205 7.64 5.92 0.69
C TYR A 205 9.11 5.54 0.94
N MET A 206 9.66 4.66 0.10
CA MET A 206 11.05 4.21 0.20
C MET A 206 12.04 5.36 -0.01
N GLU A 207 11.81 6.19 -1.04
CA GLU A 207 12.62 7.37 -1.34
C GLU A 207 12.57 8.39 -0.21
N MET A 208 11.38 8.72 0.30
CA MET A 208 11.23 9.68 1.39
C MET A 208 11.91 9.21 2.68
N LYS A 209 11.80 7.90 2.97
CA LYS A 209 12.49 7.28 4.10
C LYS A 209 14.01 7.34 3.93
N GLY A 210 14.51 7.13 2.71
CA GLY A 210 15.91 7.29 2.35
C GLY A 210 16.42 8.72 2.53
N LYS A 211 15.70 9.71 1.99
CA LYS A 211 16.05 11.15 2.10
C LYS A 211 16.11 11.62 3.56
N LYS A 212 15.16 11.21 4.39
CA LYS A 212 15.20 11.51 5.84
C LYS A 212 16.35 10.84 6.56
N LEU A 213 16.81 9.70 6.05
CA LEU A 213 17.97 9.01 6.62
C LEU A 213 19.27 9.73 6.25
N GLN A 214 19.39 10.15 4.99
CA GLN A 214 20.53 10.90 4.46
C GLN A 214 20.69 12.25 5.17
N SER A 215 19.62 13.06 5.22
CA SER A 215 19.65 14.38 5.87
C SER A 215 20.09 14.32 7.33
N LYS A 216 19.64 13.32 8.09
CA LYS A 216 20.10 13.11 9.48
C LYS A 216 21.58 12.80 9.59
N LEU A 217 22.15 12.10 8.60
CA LEU A 217 23.58 11.81 8.54
C LEU A 217 24.38 13.05 8.12
N ASP A 218 23.86 13.85 7.19
CA ASP A 218 24.48 15.11 6.76
C ASP A 218 24.48 16.16 7.88
N ASP A 219 23.38 16.29 8.62
CA ASP A 219 23.29 17.19 9.78
C ASP A 219 24.25 16.76 10.89
N PHE A 220 24.41 15.45 11.11
CA PHE A 220 25.42 14.91 12.01
C PHE A 220 26.84 15.22 11.49
N SER A 221 27.09 15.12 10.18
CA SER A 221 28.39 15.45 9.57
C SER A 221 28.79 16.90 9.82
N LYS A 222 27.88 17.84 9.54
CA LYS A 222 28.12 19.28 9.74
C LYS A 222 28.32 19.63 11.22
N PHE A 223 27.59 18.96 12.11
CA PHE A 223 27.79 19.15 13.55
C PHE A 223 29.19 18.73 14.00
N ILE A 224 29.70 17.59 13.51
CA ILE A 224 31.06 17.13 13.84
C ILE A 224 32.13 18.04 13.24
N GLU A 225 31.94 18.54 12.02
CA GLU A 225 32.89 19.47 11.37
C GLU A 225 32.97 20.83 12.08
N THR A 226 31.89 21.28 12.72
CA THR A 226 31.82 22.56 13.45
C THR A 226 32.18 22.46 14.92
N ALA A 227 32.09 21.26 15.51
CA ALA A 227 32.62 20.99 16.83
C ALA A 227 34.14 20.84 16.72
N GLU A 228 34.87 21.94 16.94
CA GLU A 228 36.33 22.00 17.03
C GLU A 228 36.94 20.73 17.64
N GLU A 229 38.06 20.27 17.06
CA GLU A 229 38.87 19.10 17.42
C GLU A 229 39.30 19.08 18.89
N GLY A 230 38.34 18.90 19.79
CA GLY A 230 38.52 18.66 21.20
C GLY A 230 38.43 17.17 21.43
N ASN A 231 39.41 16.65 22.15
CA ASN A 231 39.67 15.25 22.53
C ASN A 231 38.49 14.58 23.28
N LYS A 232 37.31 14.52 22.67
CA LYS A 232 36.10 13.89 23.23
C LYS A 232 36.17 12.39 22.98
N SER A 233 35.92 11.61 24.03
CA SER A 233 35.97 10.16 23.95
C SER A 233 34.97 9.63 22.92
N LEU A 234 35.29 8.53 22.26
CA LEU A 234 34.42 7.88 21.28
C LEU A 234 33.01 7.61 21.85
N LYS A 235 32.90 7.35 23.16
CA LYS A 235 31.61 7.20 23.87
C LYS A 235 30.77 8.47 23.88
N GLU A 236 31.37 9.64 24.03
CA GLU A 236 30.64 10.92 24.01
C GLU A 236 30.15 11.27 22.60
N LYS A 237 30.96 10.99 21.57
CA LYS A 237 30.53 11.10 20.17
C LYS A 237 29.34 10.17 19.88
N LEU A 238 29.37 8.95 20.42
CA LEU A 238 28.28 7.98 20.26
C LEU A 238 27.01 8.39 21.00
N LYS A 239 27.09 8.88 22.25
CA LYS A 239 25.90 9.37 22.99
C LYS A 239 25.15 10.46 22.23
N LYS A 240 25.86 11.37 21.56
CA LYS A 240 25.23 12.43 20.76
C LYS A 240 24.42 11.93 19.58
N LEU A 241 24.67 10.71 19.09
CA LEU A 241 23.83 10.11 18.03
C LEU A 241 22.37 9.92 18.47
N GLU A 242 22.07 9.96 19.77
CA GLU A 242 20.68 9.97 20.26
C GLU A 242 19.87 11.17 19.74
N GLU A 243 20.50 12.35 19.68
CA GLU A 243 19.88 13.58 19.15
C GLU A 243 19.58 13.46 17.65
N PHE A 244 20.34 12.61 16.94
CA PHE A 244 20.17 12.32 15.53
C PHE A 244 19.31 11.06 15.28
N GLY A 245 18.67 10.53 16.33
CA GLY A 245 17.67 9.46 16.24
C GLY A 245 18.23 8.04 16.30
N TYR A 246 19.47 7.85 16.75
CA TYR A 246 19.95 6.55 17.19
C TYR A 246 19.43 6.27 18.60
N ARG A 247 19.30 4.99 18.95
CA ARG A 247 18.90 4.59 20.30
C ARG A 247 19.83 3.51 20.80
N PHE A 248 20.14 3.55 22.09
CA PHE A 248 20.79 2.42 22.75
C PHE A 248 19.92 1.17 22.63
N ILE A 249 20.56 0.06 22.30
CA ILE A 249 19.94 -1.27 22.28
C ILE A 249 20.79 -2.22 23.10
N GLU A 250 20.18 -3.30 23.56
CA GLU A 250 20.85 -4.30 24.36
C GLU A 250 22.06 -4.92 23.62
N ALA A 251 23.16 -5.09 24.35
CA ALA A 251 24.35 -5.77 23.88
C ALA A 251 24.02 -7.23 23.58
N LYS A 252 24.46 -7.75 22.43
CA LYS A 252 24.24 -9.16 22.07
C LYS A 252 25.26 -10.11 22.68
N THR A 253 26.41 -9.59 23.10
CA THR A 253 27.49 -10.39 23.70
C THR A 253 28.14 -9.58 24.82
N GLU A 254 28.77 -10.28 25.76
CA GLU A 254 29.49 -9.69 26.89
C GLU A 254 30.72 -8.85 26.47
N HIS A 255 31.16 -8.99 25.21
CA HIS A 255 32.27 -8.24 24.64
C HIS A 255 31.85 -6.89 24.06
N GLU A 256 30.54 -6.67 23.86
CA GLU A 256 30.00 -5.38 23.42
C GLU A 256 29.94 -4.43 24.62
N GLU A 257 30.59 -3.27 24.50
CA GLU A 257 30.56 -2.21 25.51
C GLU A 257 29.35 -1.30 25.32
N LEU A 258 28.99 -1.01 24.07
CA LEU A 258 27.87 -0.15 23.74
C LEU A 258 27.32 -0.55 22.37
N ARG A 259 26.00 -0.59 22.25
CA ARG A 259 25.31 -0.87 20.99
C ARG A 259 24.21 0.15 20.73
N MET A 260 24.21 0.74 19.55
CA MET A 260 23.18 1.68 19.12
C MET A 260 22.57 1.26 17.80
N LYS A 261 21.29 1.59 17.62
CA LYS A 261 20.53 1.34 16.40
C LYS A 261 19.93 2.64 15.87
N GLY A 262 20.28 2.98 14.64
CA GLY A 262 19.74 4.10 13.88
C GLY A 262 19.79 3.80 12.38
N ALA A 263 20.41 4.69 11.58
CA ALA A 263 20.63 4.46 10.15
C ALA A 263 21.59 3.29 9.87
N CYS A 264 22.53 3.08 10.79
CA CYS A 264 23.36 1.89 10.90
C CYS A 264 23.20 1.31 12.32
N THR A 265 23.55 0.06 12.49
CA THR A 265 23.86 -0.51 13.80
C THR A 265 25.31 -0.21 14.11
N ILE A 266 25.57 0.39 15.27
CA ILE A 266 26.90 0.74 15.72
C ILE A 266 27.18 -0.08 16.98
N THR A 267 28.28 -0.80 16.99
CA THR A 267 28.74 -1.60 18.12
C THR A 267 30.15 -1.14 18.49
N LEU A 268 30.31 -0.65 19.72
CA LEU A 268 31.60 -0.43 20.35
C LEU A 268 31.91 -1.64 21.24
N TYR A 269 33.06 -2.27 21.02
CA TYR A 269 33.54 -3.39 21.83
C TYR A 269 34.41 -2.89 22.98
N LYS A 270 34.48 -3.67 24.07
CA LYS A 270 35.36 -3.38 25.23
C LYS A 270 36.84 -3.27 24.86
N THR A 271 37.24 -3.81 23.70
CA THR A 271 38.58 -3.69 23.12
C THR A 271 38.84 -2.33 22.46
N GLY A 272 37.86 -1.43 22.41
CA GLY A 272 37.92 -0.16 21.69
C GLY A 272 37.60 -0.28 20.19
N LYS A 273 37.38 -1.50 19.68
CA LYS A 273 37.02 -1.71 18.27
C LYS A 273 35.60 -1.20 17.98
N LEU A 274 35.43 -0.48 16.88
CA LEU A 274 34.14 -0.02 16.39
C LEU A 274 33.69 -0.84 15.18
N LEU A 275 32.43 -1.28 15.20
CA LEU A 275 31.79 -1.98 14.08
C LEU A 275 30.52 -1.24 13.68
N ILE A 276 30.41 -0.90 12.39
CA ILE A 276 29.25 -0.20 11.83
C ILE A 276 28.63 -1.08 10.74
N GLN A 277 27.35 -1.43 10.89
CA GLN A 277 26.61 -2.32 9.99
C GLN A 277 25.37 -1.60 9.44
N GLY A 278 25.24 -1.50 8.12
CA GLY A 278 24.10 -0.85 7.46
C GLY A 278 24.37 -0.55 5.99
N PRO A 279 23.52 0.27 5.34
CA PRO A 279 23.72 0.70 3.96
C PRO A 279 25.12 1.30 3.74
N GLU A 280 25.76 0.99 2.62
CA GLU A 280 27.16 1.33 2.37
C GLU A 280 27.44 2.84 2.43
N GLU A 281 26.54 3.64 1.85
CA GLU A 281 26.62 5.10 1.84
C GLU A 281 26.64 5.67 3.27
N ASN A 282 25.69 5.23 4.11
CA ASN A 282 25.58 5.65 5.51
C ASN A 282 26.77 5.17 6.36
N ARG A 283 27.22 3.93 6.11
CA ARG A 283 28.35 3.34 6.82
C ARG A 283 29.64 4.11 6.52
N LYS A 284 29.91 4.46 5.27
CA LYS A 284 31.12 5.23 4.88
C LYS A 284 31.17 6.58 5.57
N VAL A 285 30.02 7.27 5.68
CA VAL A 285 29.91 8.53 6.41
C VAL A 285 30.25 8.33 7.89
N LEU A 286 29.60 7.40 8.57
CA LEU A 286 29.85 7.13 10.00
C LEU A 286 31.27 6.62 10.28
N GLU A 287 31.84 5.80 9.41
CA GLU A 287 33.22 5.31 9.52
C GLU A 287 34.25 6.42 9.36
N ARG A 288 33.99 7.41 8.50
CA ARG A 288 34.84 8.61 8.37
C ARG A 288 34.75 9.50 9.60
N MET A 289 33.57 9.59 10.22
CA MET A 289 33.30 10.52 11.31
C MET A 289 33.68 10.01 12.71
N LEU A 290 33.66 8.70 12.91
CA LEU A 290 33.93 8.05 14.21
C LEU A 290 35.35 7.47 14.32
N LYS A 291 36.16 7.59 13.27
CA LYS A 291 37.62 7.43 13.31
C LYS A 291 38.28 8.72 13.77
#